data_AF-A0A7S4E0K7-F1
#
_entry.id   AF-A0A7S4E0K7-F1
#
_cell.length_a   1.000
_cell.length_b   1.000
_cell.length_c   1.000
_cell.angle_alpha   90.00
_cell.angle_beta   90.00
_cell.angle_gamma   90.00
#
_symmetry.space_group_name_H-M   'P 1'
#
loop_
_entity.id
_entity.type
_entity.pdbx_description
1 polymer ?
#
loop_
_entity_poly.entity_id
_entity_poly.type
_entity_poly.pdbx_seq_one_letter_code
_entity_poly.pdbx_strand_id
1 'polypeptide(L)'
;AKPFPVATTLATLLLATAALASPELEVPRRMQRRLLLIDSFSVVFQQYHAIKYPMSTKAGLPTNGLFGYCRLLMSALEHIRPTHAACVLEGGGGSVDRQKILPTYKANRASPDDSLNRQFKHMVPLAEGLGIQSVSKRGHEADDVIATLATLAADTDTFDSITILTSDKDLMQLVSASARVRVCKPNIKSLKDIQTAAFGEQEVIAALGVRPSQVADYLALVGDTSDNIPGVPSIGPKRAAKLLAEYPSLHDIVSKNMG
;
A
#
# COMPACT_ATOMS: atom_id res chain seq x y z
N ALA A 1 -1.04 -9.61 5.89
CA ALA A 1 -2.40 -9.69 5.28
C ALA A 1 -2.73 -11.13 4.91
N LYS A 2 -3.94 -11.62 5.22
CA LYS A 2 -4.43 -12.93 4.72
C LYS A 2 -5.33 -12.69 3.50
N PRO A 3 -5.04 -13.26 2.31
CA PRO A 3 -5.92 -13.10 1.15
C PRO A 3 -7.23 -13.88 1.35
N PHE A 4 -8.37 -13.28 0.97
CA PHE A 4 -9.69 -13.92 0.96
C PHE A 4 -10.26 -13.93 -0.48
N PRO A 5 -11.03 -14.95 -0.90
CA PRO A 5 -11.57 -15.00 -2.26
C PRO A 5 -12.62 -13.90 -2.49
N VAL A 6 -12.29 -12.93 -3.35
CA VAL A 6 -13.26 -11.94 -3.85
C VAL A 6 -13.24 -11.93 -5.38
N ALA A 7 -13.97 -12.88 -5.97
CA ALA A 7 -14.13 -13.01 -7.41
C ALA A 7 -14.86 -11.81 -8.07
N THR A 8 -15.50 -10.95 -7.29
CA THR A 8 -16.33 -9.86 -7.81
C THR A 8 -15.57 -8.53 -7.99
N THR A 9 -14.46 -8.29 -7.27
CA THR A 9 -13.79 -6.98 -7.26
C THR A 9 -12.84 -6.80 -8.45
N LEU A 10 -12.20 -7.87 -8.92
CA LEU A 10 -11.30 -7.81 -10.08
C LEU A 10 -12.09 -7.55 -11.38
N ALA A 11 -13.31 -8.09 -11.47
CA ALA A 11 -14.22 -7.88 -12.60
C ALA A 11 -14.60 -6.39 -12.77
N THR A 12 -14.81 -5.66 -11.66
CA THR A 12 -15.14 -4.23 -11.70
C THR A 12 -13.98 -3.37 -12.20
N LEU A 13 -12.73 -3.72 -11.87
CA LEU A 13 -11.56 -3.06 -12.46
C LEU A 13 -11.39 -3.38 -13.95
N LEU A 14 -11.65 -4.62 -14.35
CA LEU A 14 -11.52 -5.08 -15.74
C LEU A 14 -12.48 -4.40 -16.74
N LEU A 15 -13.59 -3.81 -16.26
CA LEU A 15 -14.67 -3.25 -17.10
C LEU A 15 -14.48 -1.79 -17.52
N ALA A 16 -13.42 -1.10 -17.09
CA ALA A 16 -13.21 0.31 -17.42
C ALA A 16 -12.04 0.50 -18.42
N THR A 17 -12.34 0.49 -19.72
CA THR A 17 -11.93 1.50 -20.75
C THR A 17 -11.97 0.97 -22.18
N ALA A 18 -12.56 1.76 -23.10
CA ALA A 18 -11.95 2.15 -24.39
C ALA A 18 -12.92 3.00 -25.24
N ALA A 19 -12.50 4.22 -25.62
CA ALA A 19 -12.86 4.81 -26.91
C ALA A 19 -11.97 6.03 -27.21
N LEU A 20 -10.97 5.85 -28.08
CA LEU A 20 -10.57 6.83 -29.10
C LEU A 20 -9.55 6.20 -30.06
N ALA A 21 -9.78 6.49 -31.35
CA ALA A 21 -8.97 6.26 -32.56
C ALA A 21 -9.17 4.94 -33.35
N SER A 22 -9.47 5.14 -34.64
CA SER A 22 -9.55 4.18 -35.75
C SER A 22 -8.24 4.21 -36.59
N PRO A 23 -8.08 3.46 -37.70
CA PRO A 23 -7.22 2.29 -37.71
C PRO A 23 -6.01 2.42 -38.65
N GLU A 24 -4.87 1.90 -38.21
CA GLU A 24 -3.84 1.37 -39.11
C GLU A 24 -3.39 0.01 -38.55
N LEU A 25 -3.32 -0.99 -39.42
CA LEU A 25 -3.08 -2.40 -39.10
C LEU A 25 -1.61 -2.63 -38.71
N GLU A 26 -1.25 -2.25 -37.48
CA GLU A 26 -0.16 -2.90 -36.75
C GLU A 26 -0.73 -4.14 -36.04
N VAL A 27 -0.01 -5.26 -36.05
CA VAL A 27 -0.29 -6.38 -35.13
C VAL A 27 -0.31 -5.77 -33.72
N PRO A 28 -1.45 -5.75 -33.00
CA PRO A 28 -1.54 -4.93 -31.81
C PRO A 28 -0.52 -5.46 -30.81
N ARG A 29 0.50 -4.64 -30.49
CA ARG A 29 1.31 -4.88 -29.29
C ARG A 29 0.30 -5.00 -28.16
N ARG A 30 0.21 -6.18 -27.52
CA ARG A 30 -0.65 -6.37 -26.36
C ARG A 30 -0.40 -5.20 -25.42
N MET A 31 -1.41 -4.33 -25.26
CA MET A 31 -1.32 -3.17 -24.38
C MET A 31 -0.87 -3.66 -23.01
N GLN A 32 0.30 -3.19 -22.55
CA GLN A 32 0.83 -3.60 -21.25
C GLN A 32 -0.15 -3.17 -20.16
N ARG A 33 -0.73 -4.14 -19.46
CA ARG A 33 -1.70 -3.93 -18.40
C ARG A 33 -0.94 -3.66 -17.10
N ARG A 34 -0.94 -2.40 -16.69
CA ARG A 34 -0.34 -1.93 -15.45
C ARG A 34 -1.42 -1.57 -14.44
N LEU A 35 -1.38 -2.18 -13.27
CA LEU A 35 -2.27 -1.93 -12.14
C LEU A 35 -1.58 -1.03 -11.10
N LEU A 36 -2.26 0.02 -10.67
CA LEU A 36 -1.86 0.86 -9.56
C LEU A 36 -2.87 0.71 -8.41
N LEU A 37 -2.40 0.27 -7.24
CA LEU A 37 -3.17 0.21 -6.00
C LEU A 37 -2.67 1.30 -5.06
N ILE A 38 -3.55 2.16 -4.57
CA ILE A 38 -3.18 3.33 -3.75
C ILE A 38 -3.74 3.18 -2.35
N ASP A 39 -2.85 3.12 -1.36
CA ASP A 39 -3.21 3.15 0.05
C ASP A 39 -3.61 4.58 0.46
N SER A 40 -4.89 4.90 0.27
CA SER A 40 -5.32 6.30 0.12
C SER A 40 -5.33 7.05 1.45
N PHE A 41 -5.78 6.41 2.52
CA PHE A 41 -5.75 7.00 3.87
C PHE A 41 -4.32 7.26 4.34
N SER A 42 -3.42 6.28 4.14
CA SER A 42 -2.00 6.39 4.50
C SER A 42 -1.33 7.55 3.76
N VAL A 43 -1.57 7.65 2.45
CA VAL A 43 -1.04 8.76 1.62
C VAL A 43 -1.59 10.11 2.08
N VAL A 44 -2.90 10.27 2.24
CA VAL A 44 -3.48 11.56 2.68
C VAL A 44 -2.97 11.96 4.07
N PHE A 45 -2.91 11.01 5.01
CA PHE A 45 -2.38 11.24 6.36
C PHE A 45 -0.93 11.73 6.32
N GLN A 46 -0.09 11.08 5.51
CA GLN A 46 1.30 11.47 5.36
C GLN A 46 1.44 12.87 4.74
N GLN A 47 0.67 13.18 3.69
CA GLN A 47 0.69 14.49 3.04
C GLN A 47 0.19 15.60 3.97
N TYR A 48 -0.85 15.31 4.77
CA TYR A 48 -1.38 16.22 5.79
C TYR A 48 -0.29 16.64 6.79
N HIS A 49 0.48 15.68 7.28
CA HIS A 49 1.56 15.97 8.23
C HIS A 49 2.81 16.54 7.58
N ALA A 50 3.07 16.27 6.29
CA ALA A 50 4.23 16.79 5.58
C ALA A 50 4.07 18.29 5.23
N ILE A 51 2.86 18.72 4.90
CA ILE A 51 2.57 20.10 4.50
C ILE A 51 2.20 20.93 5.73
N LYS A 52 3.16 21.73 6.22
CA LYS A 52 3.07 22.50 7.47
C LYS A 52 2.43 23.88 7.34
N TYR A 53 2.33 24.43 6.13
CA TYR A 53 1.71 25.74 5.93
C TYR A 53 0.19 25.60 5.81
N PRO A 54 -0.59 26.57 6.33
CA PRO A 54 -2.04 26.50 6.32
C PRO A 54 -2.57 26.62 4.89
N MET A 55 -3.51 25.74 4.53
CA MET A 55 -4.20 25.76 3.24
C MET A 55 -5.68 25.56 3.47
N SER A 56 -6.51 26.46 2.97
CA SER A 56 -7.95 26.32 3.04
C SER A 56 -8.65 26.88 1.81
N THR A 57 -9.85 26.37 1.55
CA THR A 57 -10.76 26.98 0.56
C THR A 57 -11.31 28.30 1.10
N LYS A 58 -11.97 29.10 0.24
CA LYS A 58 -12.71 30.30 0.65
C LYS A 58 -13.78 30.01 1.71
N ALA A 59 -14.33 28.80 1.72
CA ALA A 59 -15.32 28.34 2.71
C ALA A 59 -14.68 27.79 4.00
N GLY A 60 -13.35 27.91 4.17
CA GLY A 60 -12.65 27.47 5.38
C GLY A 60 -12.48 25.96 5.51
N LEU A 61 -12.60 25.18 4.43
CA LEU A 61 -12.22 23.77 4.42
C LEU A 61 -10.69 23.65 4.35
N PRO A 62 -10.00 23.02 5.32
CA PRO A 62 -8.57 22.71 5.22
C PRO A 62 -8.28 21.79 4.03
N THR A 63 -7.14 21.98 3.36
CA THR A 63 -6.86 21.29 2.08
C THR A 63 -5.43 20.77 1.93
N ASN A 64 -4.57 20.94 2.93
CA ASN A 64 -3.16 20.55 2.84
C ASN A 64 -2.96 19.06 2.51
N GLY A 65 -3.67 18.15 3.18
CA GLY A 65 -3.61 16.71 2.90
C GLY A 65 -4.15 16.37 1.51
N LEU A 66 -5.30 16.92 1.12
CA LEU A 66 -5.90 16.70 -0.20
C LEU A 66 -5.05 17.26 -1.34
N PHE A 67 -4.41 18.41 -1.13
CA PHE A 67 -3.52 19.02 -2.10
C PHE A 67 -2.32 18.11 -2.37
N GLY A 68 -1.62 17.66 -1.32
CA GLY A 68 -0.50 16.73 -1.48
C GLY A 68 -0.94 15.40 -2.10
N TYR A 69 -2.09 14.87 -1.70
CA TYR A 69 -2.68 13.67 -2.28
C TYR A 69 -2.93 13.82 -3.78
N CYS A 70 -3.60 14.88 -4.21
CA CYS A 70 -3.87 15.15 -5.63
C CYS A 70 -2.58 15.22 -6.45
N ARG A 71 -1.57 15.95 -5.96
CA ARG A 71 -0.27 16.05 -6.64
C ARG A 71 0.42 14.70 -6.76
N LEU A 72 0.38 13.89 -5.71
CA LEU A 72 0.98 12.57 -5.72
C LEU A 72 0.25 11.63 -6.69
N LEU A 73 -1.09 11.67 -6.73
CA LEU A 73 -1.87 10.92 -7.70
C LEU A 73 -1.52 11.33 -9.14
N MET A 74 -1.44 12.63 -9.42
CA MET A 74 -1.04 13.11 -10.74
C MET A 74 0.37 12.64 -11.13
N SER A 75 1.34 12.74 -10.21
CA SER A 75 2.70 12.22 -10.43
C SER A 75 2.72 10.70 -10.66
N ALA A 76 1.91 9.94 -9.91
CA ALA A 76 1.76 8.51 -10.09
C ALA A 76 1.18 8.16 -11.47
N LEU A 77 0.13 8.87 -11.90
CA LEU A 77 -0.46 8.68 -13.23
C LEU A 77 0.54 9.01 -14.35
N GLU A 78 1.34 10.07 -14.19
CA GLU A 78 2.32 10.50 -15.19
C GLU A 78 3.50 9.54 -15.33
N HIS A 79 4.06 9.06 -14.21
CA HIS A 79 5.27 8.24 -14.19
C HIS A 79 5.00 6.74 -14.30
N ILE A 80 3.98 6.23 -13.59
CA ILE A 80 3.63 4.80 -13.62
C ILE A 80 2.81 4.49 -14.88
N ARG A 81 2.06 5.48 -15.40
CA ARG A 81 1.15 5.35 -16.55
C ARG A 81 0.27 4.10 -16.42
N PRO A 82 -0.47 3.94 -15.31
CA PRO A 82 -1.28 2.76 -15.10
C PRO A 82 -2.38 2.68 -16.16
N THR A 83 -2.71 1.46 -16.57
CA THR A 83 -3.91 1.21 -17.37
C THR A 83 -5.14 1.04 -16.49
N HIS A 84 -4.93 0.67 -15.22
CA HIS A 84 -5.95 0.43 -14.22
C HIS A 84 -5.46 1.00 -12.90
N ALA A 85 -6.30 1.73 -12.18
CA ALA A 85 -5.94 2.31 -10.89
C ALA A 85 -7.10 2.21 -9.91
N ALA A 86 -6.78 1.88 -8.65
CA ALA A 86 -7.75 1.85 -7.57
C ALA A 86 -7.18 2.49 -6.30
N CYS A 87 -7.96 3.39 -5.72
CA CYS A 87 -7.83 3.87 -4.36
C CYS A 87 -8.41 2.82 -3.42
N VAL A 88 -7.58 2.26 -2.57
CA VAL A 88 -8.00 1.31 -1.54
C VAL A 88 -8.24 2.05 -0.24
N LEU A 89 -9.41 1.83 0.33
CA LEU A 89 -9.93 2.51 1.51
C LEU A 89 -10.11 1.53 2.66
N GLU A 90 -10.05 2.06 3.88
CA GLU A 90 -10.44 1.32 5.08
C GLU A 90 -11.92 0.92 5.00
N GLY A 91 -12.20 -0.38 5.19
CA GLY A 91 -13.58 -0.91 5.10
C GLY A 91 -14.39 -0.76 6.39
N GLY A 92 -13.75 -0.37 7.50
CA GLY A 92 -14.35 -0.32 8.83
C GLY A 92 -14.45 -1.70 9.49
N GLY A 93 -14.07 -1.76 10.77
CA GLY A 93 -14.06 -3.00 11.56
C GLY A 93 -12.94 -3.98 11.22
N GLY A 94 -11.94 -3.58 10.42
CA GLY A 94 -10.83 -4.44 10.00
C GLY A 94 -9.84 -4.82 11.11
N SER A 95 -9.78 -4.04 12.19
CA SER A 95 -8.89 -4.30 13.32
C SER A 95 -9.42 -5.36 14.29
N VAL A 96 -10.71 -5.74 14.21
CA VAL A 96 -11.38 -6.56 15.23
C VAL A 96 -10.70 -7.91 15.42
N ASP A 97 -10.36 -8.61 14.33
CA ASP A 97 -9.71 -9.92 14.43
C ASP A 97 -8.26 -9.83 14.91
N ARG A 98 -7.55 -8.76 14.53
CA ARG A 98 -6.20 -8.48 15.04
C ARG A 98 -6.23 -8.14 16.54
N GLN A 99 -7.24 -7.39 16.99
CA GLN A 99 -7.43 -7.03 18.41
C GLN A 99 -7.83 -8.22 19.30
N LYS A 100 -8.47 -9.26 18.75
CA LYS A 100 -8.68 -10.52 19.48
C LYS A 100 -7.37 -11.23 19.82
N ILE A 101 -6.36 -11.09 18.95
CA ILE A 101 -5.02 -11.70 19.13
C ILE A 101 -4.14 -10.79 20.00
N LEU A 102 -4.10 -9.49 19.68
CA LEU A 102 -3.34 -8.48 20.39
C LEU A 102 -4.27 -7.30 20.74
N PRO A 103 -4.84 -7.26 21.96
CA PRO A 103 -5.80 -6.21 22.36
C PRO A 103 -5.26 -4.78 22.23
N THR A 104 -3.95 -4.61 22.29
CA THR A 104 -3.28 -3.30 22.18
C THR A 104 -3.01 -2.89 20.73
N TYR A 105 -3.39 -3.70 19.73
CA TYR A 105 -3.14 -3.42 18.31
C TYR A 105 -3.71 -2.06 17.89
N LYS A 106 -2.85 -1.20 17.35
CA LYS A 106 -3.12 0.20 16.97
C LYS A 106 -3.65 1.10 18.09
N ALA A 107 -3.59 0.67 19.36
CA ALA A 107 -4.15 1.42 20.49
C ALA A 107 -3.45 2.77 20.76
N ASN A 108 -2.21 2.94 20.31
CA ASN A 108 -1.45 4.19 20.42
C ASN A 108 -1.67 5.14 19.22
N ARG A 109 -2.46 4.75 18.21
CA ARG A 109 -2.74 5.63 17.07
C ARG A 109 -3.68 6.75 17.52
N ALA A 110 -3.20 7.99 17.45
CA ALA A 110 -4.05 9.14 17.67
C ALA A 110 -5.16 9.17 16.60
N SER A 111 -6.38 9.50 17.02
CA SER A 111 -7.45 9.78 16.07
C SER A 111 -7.07 10.99 15.22
N PRO A 112 -7.38 10.99 13.91
CA PRO A 112 -7.24 12.16 13.07
C PRO A 112 -7.94 13.37 13.71
N ASP A 113 -7.34 14.56 13.61
CA ASP A 113 -7.98 15.79 14.06
C ASP A 113 -9.18 16.17 13.15
N ASP A 114 -9.98 17.17 13.56
CA ASP A 114 -11.15 17.61 12.78
C ASP A 114 -10.76 18.07 11.37
N SER A 115 -9.63 18.74 11.23
CA SER A 115 -9.10 19.25 9.96
C SER A 115 -8.85 18.12 8.96
N LEU A 116 -8.22 17.03 9.40
CA LEU A 116 -7.97 15.85 8.58
C LEU A 116 -9.25 15.04 8.33
N ASN A 117 -10.13 14.89 9.33
CA ASN A 117 -11.42 14.22 9.15
C ASN A 117 -12.30 14.89 8.10
N ARG A 118 -12.32 16.23 8.07
CA ARG A 118 -13.02 17.00 7.04
C ARG A 118 -12.44 16.74 5.64
N GLN A 119 -11.13 16.57 5.55
CA GLN A 119 -10.45 16.27 4.29
C GLN A 119 -10.73 14.86 3.76
N PHE A 120 -10.79 13.84 4.62
CA PHE A 120 -11.05 12.46 4.18
C PHE A 120 -12.36 12.30 3.40
N LYS A 121 -13.38 13.11 3.70
CA LYS A 121 -14.67 13.12 2.99
C LYS A 121 -14.55 13.46 1.49
N HIS A 122 -13.46 14.11 1.10
CA HIS A 122 -13.23 14.56 -0.28
C HIS A 122 -12.18 13.72 -1.03
N MET A 123 -11.55 12.75 -0.37
CA MET A 123 -10.53 11.90 -0.98
C MET A 123 -11.07 11.07 -2.15
N VAL A 124 -12.25 10.46 -1.97
CA VAL A 124 -12.90 9.63 -3.00
C VAL A 124 -13.34 10.47 -4.20
N PRO A 125 -14.13 11.56 -4.03
CA PRO A 125 -14.49 12.43 -5.16
C PRO A 125 -13.28 12.98 -5.93
N LEU A 126 -12.18 13.29 -5.22
CA LEU A 126 -10.95 13.77 -5.85
C LEU A 126 -10.31 12.69 -6.73
N ALA A 127 -10.18 11.47 -6.22
CA ALA A 127 -9.63 10.34 -6.96
C ALA A 127 -10.50 9.96 -8.17
N GLU A 128 -11.82 9.94 -8.01
CA GLU A 128 -12.78 9.68 -9.08
C GLU A 128 -12.70 10.74 -10.18
N GLY A 129 -12.49 12.01 -9.82
CA GLY A 129 -12.25 13.09 -10.77
C GLY A 129 -10.98 12.92 -11.62
N LEU A 130 -10.03 12.09 -11.16
CA LEU A 130 -8.83 11.68 -11.91
C LEU A 130 -9.00 10.36 -12.67
N GLY A 131 -10.22 9.79 -12.68
CA GLY A 131 -10.52 8.50 -13.30
C GLY A 131 -10.06 7.28 -12.50
N ILE A 132 -9.81 7.44 -11.19
CA ILE A 132 -9.35 6.36 -10.31
C ILE A 132 -10.54 5.81 -9.52
N GLN A 133 -10.78 4.49 -9.60
CA GLN A 133 -11.87 3.84 -8.87
C GLN A 133 -11.55 3.72 -7.39
N SER A 134 -12.57 3.62 -6.54
CA SER A 134 -12.40 3.36 -5.10
C SER A 134 -12.87 1.96 -4.73
N VAL A 135 -12.11 1.28 -3.87
CA VAL A 135 -12.39 -0.08 -3.40
C VAL A 135 -12.24 -0.15 -1.89
N SER A 136 -13.21 -0.79 -1.23
CA SER A 136 -13.15 -1.09 0.20
C SER A 136 -13.88 -2.41 0.48
N LYS A 137 -13.59 -3.02 1.64
CA LYS A 137 -14.28 -4.23 2.08
C LYS A 137 -14.53 -4.18 3.58
N ARG A 138 -15.80 -4.13 3.99
CA ARG A 138 -16.20 -4.16 5.40
C ARG A 138 -15.59 -5.36 6.12
N GLY A 139 -15.06 -5.12 7.33
CA GLY A 139 -14.40 -6.14 8.15
C GLY A 139 -12.94 -6.38 7.78
N HIS A 140 -12.40 -5.65 6.80
CA HIS A 140 -11.00 -5.75 6.40
C HIS A 140 -10.34 -4.36 6.39
N GLU A 141 -9.03 -4.34 6.67
CA GLU A 141 -8.21 -3.14 6.57
C GLU A 141 -7.78 -2.90 5.12
N ALA A 142 -7.30 -1.70 4.81
CA ALA A 142 -6.87 -1.38 3.44
C ALA A 142 -5.70 -2.25 2.97
N ASP A 143 -4.78 -2.61 3.88
CA ASP A 143 -3.65 -3.51 3.62
C ASP A 143 -4.09 -4.91 3.17
N ASP A 144 -5.15 -5.45 3.77
CA ASP A 144 -5.74 -6.76 3.44
C ASP A 144 -6.33 -6.75 2.03
N VAL A 145 -7.03 -5.66 1.68
CA VAL A 145 -7.62 -5.47 0.35
C VAL A 145 -6.52 -5.30 -0.69
N ILE A 146 -5.49 -4.49 -0.42
CA ILE A 146 -4.33 -4.31 -1.31
C ILE A 146 -3.63 -5.64 -1.54
N ALA A 147 -3.31 -6.38 -0.48
CA ALA A 147 -2.66 -7.68 -0.58
C ALA A 147 -3.48 -8.66 -1.42
N THR A 148 -4.80 -8.73 -1.16
CA THR A 148 -5.70 -9.59 -1.92
C THR A 148 -5.71 -9.24 -3.40
N LEU A 149 -5.87 -7.95 -3.75
CA LEU A 149 -5.89 -7.51 -5.14
C LEU A 149 -4.56 -7.71 -5.84
N ALA A 150 -3.44 -7.43 -5.16
CA ALA A 150 -2.10 -7.60 -5.72
C ALA A 150 -1.78 -9.08 -5.99
N THR A 151 -2.10 -9.97 -5.06
CA THR A 151 -1.91 -11.42 -5.23
C THR A 151 -2.77 -11.96 -6.37
N LEU A 152 -4.07 -11.66 -6.38
CA LEU A 152 -4.96 -12.12 -7.47
C LEU A 152 -4.54 -11.58 -8.84
N ALA A 153 -4.08 -10.32 -8.90
CA ALA A 153 -3.57 -9.73 -10.13
C ALA A 153 -2.26 -10.40 -10.61
N ALA A 154 -1.39 -10.79 -9.67
CA ALA A 154 -0.14 -11.47 -9.98
C ALA A 154 -0.34 -12.91 -10.46
N ASP A 155 -1.33 -13.62 -9.89
CA ASP A 155 -1.61 -15.04 -10.15
C ASP A 155 -2.32 -15.27 -11.50
N THR A 156 -3.04 -14.28 -12.02
CA THR A 156 -3.88 -14.44 -13.21
C THR A 156 -3.20 -14.08 -14.54
N ASP A 157 -1.91 -13.69 -14.54
CA ASP A 157 -1.18 -13.15 -15.71
C ASP A 157 -1.92 -11.98 -16.43
N THR A 158 -2.91 -11.39 -15.75
CA THR A 158 -3.76 -10.33 -16.28
C THR A 158 -3.00 -9.02 -16.40
N PHE A 159 -2.08 -8.78 -15.45
CA PHE A 159 -1.29 -7.56 -15.36
C PHE A 159 0.19 -7.86 -15.53
N ASP A 160 0.85 -7.06 -16.38
CA ASP A 160 2.29 -7.12 -16.61
C ASP A 160 3.07 -6.50 -15.44
N SER A 161 2.46 -5.53 -14.75
CA SER A 161 3.02 -4.96 -13.52
C SER A 161 1.93 -4.45 -12.59
N ILE A 162 2.17 -4.61 -11.29
CA ILE A 162 1.36 -4.13 -10.19
C ILE A 162 2.24 -3.21 -9.33
N THR A 163 1.79 -1.99 -9.13
CA THR A 163 2.46 -1.02 -8.25
C THR A 163 1.55 -0.66 -7.10
N ILE A 164 2.08 -0.76 -5.88
CA ILE A 164 1.39 -0.39 -4.66
C ILE A 164 1.96 0.94 -4.17
N LEU A 165 1.19 2.02 -4.28
CA LEU A 165 1.55 3.33 -3.74
C LEU A 165 1.17 3.39 -2.26
N THR A 166 2.16 3.24 -1.38
CA THR A 166 1.97 3.24 0.08
C THR A 166 3.25 3.67 0.79
N SER A 167 3.10 4.22 1.99
CA SER A 167 4.21 4.38 2.94
C SER A 167 4.35 3.23 3.93
N ASP A 168 3.38 2.32 3.95
CA ASP A 168 3.38 1.17 4.86
C ASP A 168 4.49 0.19 4.48
N LYS A 169 5.37 -0.08 5.44
CA LYS A 169 6.48 -1.03 5.26
C LYS A 169 5.97 -2.47 5.23
N ASP A 170 4.81 -2.76 5.79
CA ASP A 170 4.27 -4.11 5.87
C ASP A 170 3.96 -4.63 4.47
N LEU A 171 3.51 -3.76 3.57
CA LEU A 171 3.20 -4.09 2.19
C LEU A 171 4.46 -4.40 1.35
N MET A 172 5.68 -4.20 1.88
CA MET A 172 6.91 -4.74 1.28
C MET A 172 6.90 -6.26 1.19
N GLN A 173 6.12 -6.95 2.05
CA GLN A 173 5.98 -8.41 1.99
C GLN A 173 5.40 -8.91 0.66
N LEU A 174 4.69 -8.04 -0.06
CA LEU A 174 4.05 -8.36 -1.35
C LEU A 174 4.99 -8.19 -2.54
N VAL A 175 6.17 -7.60 -2.34
CA VAL A 175 7.16 -7.45 -3.41
C VAL A 175 7.58 -8.85 -3.89
N SER A 176 7.41 -9.09 -5.19
CA SER A 176 7.65 -10.39 -5.79
C SER A 176 9.03 -10.47 -6.45
N ALA A 177 9.69 -11.62 -6.36
CA ALA A 177 10.92 -11.92 -7.09
C ALA A 177 10.74 -11.82 -8.62
N SER A 178 9.53 -12.04 -9.13
CA SER A 178 9.20 -11.87 -10.56
C SER A 178 9.12 -10.40 -11.02
N ALA A 179 9.42 -9.43 -10.14
CA ALA A 179 9.35 -7.98 -10.36
C ALA A 179 7.98 -7.44 -10.80
N ARG A 180 6.94 -8.28 -10.81
CA ARG A 180 5.58 -7.90 -11.18
C ARG A 180 4.96 -7.01 -10.13
N VAL A 181 5.08 -7.38 -8.85
CA VAL A 181 4.59 -6.56 -7.74
C VAL A 181 5.74 -5.71 -7.19
N ARG A 182 5.54 -4.40 -7.18
CA ARG A 182 6.47 -3.40 -6.64
C ARG A 182 5.75 -2.48 -5.67
N VAL A 183 6.48 -1.97 -4.70
CA VAL A 183 6.01 -0.87 -3.86
C VAL A 183 6.51 0.44 -4.45
N CYS A 184 5.76 1.51 -4.26
CA CYS A 184 6.18 2.85 -4.58
C CYS A 184 5.88 3.71 -3.36
N LYS A 185 6.89 4.44 -2.87
CA LYS A 185 6.75 5.29 -1.70
C LYS A 185 6.53 6.74 -2.11
N PRO A 186 5.69 7.50 -1.41
CA PRO A 186 5.61 8.94 -1.62
C PRO A 186 6.94 9.62 -1.27
N ASN A 187 7.42 10.57 -2.09
CA ASN A 187 8.59 11.38 -1.75
C ASN A 187 8.17 12.57 -0.89
N ILE A 188 8.20 12.37 0.43
CA ILE A 188 7.82 13.38 1.43
C ILE A 188 8.65 14.67 1.28
N LYS A 189 9.91 14.60 0.82
CA LYS A 189 10.78 15.78 0.67
C LYS A 189 10.36 16.65 -0.51
N SER A 190 9.93 16.04 -1.61
CA SER A 190 9.51 16.79 -2.80
C SER A 190 8.05 17.26 -2.69
N LEU A 191 7.20 16.60 -1.87
CA LEU A 191 5.74 16.82 -1.77
C LEU A 191 4.97 16.68 -3.10
N LYS A 192 5.68 16.46 -4.20
CA LYS A 192 5.18 16.42 -5.58
C LYS A 192 5.48 15.10 -6.26
N ASP A 193 6.51 14.41 -5.82
CA ASP A 193 7.03 13.26 -6.52
C ASP A 193 6.76 11.96 -5.75
N ILE A 194 6.55 10.90 -6.50
CA ILE A 194 6.76 9.54 -6.00
C ILE A 194 8.26 9.21 -6.00
N GLN A 195 8.69 8.23 -5.21
CA GLN A 195 9.97 7.60 -5.47
C GLN A 195 9.83 6.76 -6.75
N THR A 196 10.37 7.29 -7.85
CA THR A 196 10.27 6.68 -9.19
C THR A 196 11.24 5.51 -9.39
N ALA A 197 12.29 5.41 -8.57
CA ALA A 197 13.14 4.23 -8.52
C ALA A 197 12.28 3.00 -8.16
N ALA A 198 12.49 1.89 -8.87
CA ALA A 198 11.78 0.65 -8.58
C ALA A 198 12.08 0.24 -7.13
N PHE A 199 11.05 0.09 -6.29
CA PHE A 199 11.19 -0.53 -4.97
C PHE A 199 10.85 -2.01 -5.11
N GLY A 200 11.85 -2.77 -5.55
CA GLY A 200 11.82 -4.21 -5.71
C GLY A 200 12.49 -4.94 -4.55
N GLU A 201 12.81 -6.20 -4.78
CA GLU A 201 13.39 -7.08 -3.75
C GLU A 201 14.71 -6.55 -3.20
N GLN A 202 15.57 -5.99 -4.06
CA GLN A 202 16.86 -5.43 -3.63
C GLN A 202 16.68 -4.24 -2.68
N GLU A 203 15.71 -3.37 -2.94
CA GLU A 203 15.39 -2.25 -2.07
C GLU A 203 14.78 -2.69 -0.74
N VAL A 204 13.99 -3.78 -0.73
CA VAL A 204 13.50 -4.39 0.53
C VAL A 204 14.67 -4.92 1.35
N ILE A 205 15.59 -5.67 0.72
CA ILE A 205 16.78 -6.19 1.39
C ILE A 205 17.65 -5.05 1.91
N ALA A 206 17.87 -4.00 1.13
CA ALA A 206 18.63 -2.84 1.56
C ALA A 206 17.96 -2.09 2.73
N ALA A 207 16.63 -2.02 2.75
CA ALA A 207 15.88 -1.32 3.78
C ALA A 207 15.75 -2.10 5.10
N LEU A 208 15.53 -3.41 5.04
CA LEU A 208 15.19 -4.25 6.20
C LEU A 208 16.22 -5.33 6.53
N GLY A 209 17.14 -5.63 5.62
CA GLY A 209 18.11 -6.72 5.75
C GLY A 209 17.53 -8.11 5.54
N VAL A 210 16.29 -8.22 5.03
CA VAL A 210 15.57 -9.48 4.80
C VAL A 210 14.89 -9.49 3.44
N ARG A 211 14.59 -10.68 2.91
CA ARG A 211 13.82 -10.81 1.66
C ARG A 211 12.35 -10.40 1.87
N PRO A 212 11.61 -9.99 0.81
CA PRO A 212 10.18 -9.72 0.88
C PRO A 212 9.37 -10.81 1.60
N SER A 213 9.66 -12.08 1.29
CA SER A 213 8.99 -13.24 1.91
C SER A 213 9.19 -13.36 3.42
N GLN A 214 10.18 -12.65 3.98
CA GLN A 214 10.55 -12.69 5.40
C GLN A 214 10.14 -11.41 6.14
N VAL A 215 9.51 -10.43 5.47
CA VAL A 215 9.15 -9.14 6.08
C VAL A 215 8.17 -9.32 7.26
N ALA A 216 7.18 -10.21 7.13
CA ALA A 216 6.23 -10.48 8.21
C ALA A 216 6.93 -11.09 9.44
N ASP A 217 7.82 -12.07 9.23
CA ASP A 217 8.61 -12.69 10.29
C ASP A 217 9.56 -11.68 10.95
N TYR A 218 10.19 -10.82 10.15
CA TYR A 218 11.04 -9.75 10.62
C TYR A 218 10.28 -8.77 11.53
N LEU A 219 9.09 -8.35 11.12
CA LEU A 219 8.24 -7.44 11.91
C LEU A 219 7.68 -8.11 13.16
N ALA A 220 7.41 -9.41 13.13
CA ALA A 220 7.04 -10.17 14.33
C ALA A 220 8.18 -10.21 15.35
N LEU A 221 9.43 -10.30 14.89
CA LEU A 221 10.62 -10.29 15.76
C LEU A 221 10.94 -8.89 16.30
N VAL A 222 10.94 -7.87 15.45
CA VAL A 222 11.36 -6.51 15.79
C VAL A 222 10.25 -5.69 16.45
N GLY A 223 9.00 -6.00 16.13
CA GLY A 223 7.84 -5.20 16.46
C GLY A 223 7.58 -4.08 15.46
N ASP A 224 6.47 -3.38 15.68
CA ASP A 224 6.08 -2.19 14.97
C ASP A 224 5.39 -1.19 15.89
N THR A 225 6.10 -0.11 16.22
CA THR A 225 5.57 0.98 17.05
C THR A 225 4.32 1.63 16.44
N SER A 226 4.23 1.70 15.10
CA SER A 226 3.08 2.34 14.41
C SER A 226 1.77 1.57 14.62
N ASP A 227 1.88 0.25 14.82
CA ASP A 227 0.79 -0.68 15.05
C ASP A 227 0.70 -1.18 16.49
N ASN A 228 1.54 -0.62 17.37
CA ASN A 228 1.68 -1.02 18.76
C ASN A 228 1.98 -2.52 18.93
N ILE A 229 2.77 -3.08 18.01
CA ILE A 229 3.28 -4.45 18.07
C ILE A 229 4.62 -4.40 18.82
N PRO A 230 4.74 -5.05 20.00
CA PRO A 230 5.93 -4.90 20.85
C PRO A 230 7.18 -5.60 20.29
N GLY A 231 7.00 -6.61 19.43
CA GLY A 231 8.09 -7.48 18.99
C GLY A 231 8.55 -8.44 20.09
N VAL A 232 9.68 -9.11 19.86
CA VAL A 232 10.30 -10.01 20.81
C VAL A 232 11.35 -9.26 21.64
N PRO A 233 11.29 -9.31 22.99
CA PRO A 233 12.26 -8.65 23.84
C PRO A 233 13.71 -8.97 23.45
N SER A 234 14.56 -7.94 23.41
CA SER A 234 15.99 -8.07 23.07
C SER A 234 16.31 -8.53 21.63
N ILE A 235 15.32 -8.50 20.73
CA ILE A 235 15.53 -8.75 19.29
C ILE A 235 15.26 -7.46 18.50
N GLY A 236 16.31 -6.68 18.30
CA GLY A 236 16.26 -5.51 17.40
C GLY A 236 16.53 -5.85 15.93
N PRO A 237 16.43 -4.86 15.02
CA PRO A 237 16.60 -5.02 13.57
C PRO A 237 17.78 -5.89 13.13
N LYS A 238 18.98 -5.58 13.65
CA LYS A 238 20.21 -6.31 13.29
C LYS A 238 20.17 -7.79 13.68
N ARG A 239 19.60 -8.09 14.86
CA ARG A 239 19.51 -9.46 15.37
C ARG A 239 18.44 -10.24 14.61
N ALA A 240 17.30 -9.63 14.31
CA ALA A 240 16.25 -10.24 13.51
C ALA A 240 16.75 -10.60 12.09
N ALA A 241 17.42 -9.67 11.40
CA ALA A 241 17.99 -9.93 10.08
C ALA A 241 19.03 -11.05 10.11
N LYS A 242 19.91 -11.09 11.13
CA LYS A 242 20.87 -12.19 11.31
C LYS A 242 20.17 -13.53 11.50
N LEU A 243 19.15 -13.59 12.35
CA LEU A 243 18.37 -14.81 12.58
C LEU A 243 17.68 -15.28 11.29
N LEU A 244 17.08 -14.37 10.53
CA LEU A 244 16.38 -14.71 9.28
C LEU A 244 17.32 -15.02 8.11
N ALA A 245 18.59 -14.66 8.21
CA ALA A 245 19.63 -15.13 7.30
C ALA A 245 20.04 -16.59 7.59
N GLU A 246 20.04 -16.98 8.87
CA GLU A 246 20.39 -18.34 9.31
C GLU A 246 19.19 -19.31 9.25
N TYR A 247 17.99 -18.81 9.52
CA TYR A 247 16.74 -19.56 9.58
C TYR A 247 15.75 -18.96 8.58
N PRO A 248 15.24 -19.72 7.60
CA PRO A 248 14.39 -19.18 6.54
C PRO A 248 13.10 -18.51 7.04
N SER A 249 12.56 -18.95 8.18
CA SER A 249 11.31 -18.45 8.75
C SER A 249 11.33 -18.30 10.28
N LEU A 250 10.35 -17.57 10.82
CA LEU A 250 10.09 -17.52 12.26
C LEU A 250 9.81 -18.90 12.85
N HIS A 251 9.12 -19.77 12.10
CA HIS A 251 8.86 -21.14 12.54
C HIS A 251 10.17 -21.92 12.77
N ASP A 252 11.13 -21.80 11.86
CA ASP A 252 12.44 -22.44 11.97
C ASP A 252 13.23 -21.94 13.20
N ILE A 253 13.13 -20.63 13.49
CA ILE A 253 13.75 -20.01 14.68
C ILE A 253 13.16 -20.60 15.96
N VAL A 254 11.84 -20.73 16.05
CA VAL A 254 11.16 -21.24 17.25
C VAL A 254 11.43 -22.72 17.45
N SER A 255 11.34 -23.52 16.39
CA SER A 255 11.51 -24.98 16.45
C SER A 255 12.90 -25.40 16.96
N LYS A 256 13.94 -24.61 16.72
CA LYS A 256 15.30 -24.91 17.21
C LYS A 256 15.56 -24.47 18.65
N ASN A 257 14.80 -23.52 19.19
CA ASN A 257 14.94 -23.08 20.59
C ASN A 257 14.04 -23.87 21.56
N MET A 258 13.19 -24.76 21.05
CA MET A 258 12.33 -25.66 21.83
C MET A 258 12.86 -27.10 21.90
N GLY A 259 14.04 -27.38 21.34
CA GLY A 259 14.75 -28.65 21.47
C GLY A 259 16.04 -28.49 22.28
#